data_AF-A0A328BLV5-F1
#
_entry.id   AF-A0A328BLV5-F1
#
_cell.length_a   1.000
_cell.length_b   1.000
_cell.length_c   1.000
_cell.angle_alpha   90.00
_cell.angle_beta   90.00
_cell.angle_gamma   90.00
#
_symmetry.space_group_name_H-M   'P 1'
#
loop_
_entity.id
_entity.type
_entity.pdbx_description
1 polymer ?
#
loop_
_entity_poly.entity_id
_entity_poly.type
_entity_poly.pdbx_seq_one_letter_code
_entity_poly.pdbx_strand_id
1 'polypeptide(L)'
;MQIHLLSGPIRSGKTTRLRRWAAGCPNVGGLLMPTDAHGQRHFLDLGSGLQWPAAARPGQWPVQQVGRFRFSPTAFNWANAVLRGAATEPAVQWLVVDEIGPLELRGLGLAPALTALLAAPRLPEHLVLVVRAGLVEAVWHRFQLARWSCVPFRE
;
A
#
# COMPACT_ATOMS: atom_id res chain seq x y z
N MET A 1 6.11 5.97 -15.52
CA MET A 1 5.83 5.96 -14.08
C MET A 1 7.04 6.45 -13.29
N GLN A 2 6.84 7.39 -12.37
CA GLN A 2 7.79 7.80 -11.33
C GLN A 2 7.36 7.23 -9.98
N ILE A 3 8.30 6.70 -9.21
CA ILE A 3 8.03 6.14 -7.87
C ILE A 3 8.42 7.17 -6.82
N HIS A 4 7.48 7.50 -5.94
CA HIS A 4 7.67 8.36 -4.78
C HIS A 4 7.75 7.50 -3.51
N LEU A 5 8.94 7.38 -2.94
CA LEU A 5 9.15 6.54 -1.76
C LEU A 5 8.90 7.33 -0.48
N LEU A 6 7.97 6.86 0.35
CA LEU A 6 7.77 7.37 1.70
C LEU A 6 8.22 6.32 2.70
N SER A 7 9.28 6.62 3.46
CA SER A 7 9.77 5.73 4.51
C SER A 7 10.01 6.47 5.82
N GLY A 8 9.91 5.74 6.93
CA GLY A 8 10.08 6.30 8.26
C GLY A 8 9.56 5.38 9.37
N PRO A 9 9.86 5.68 10.65
CA PRO A 9 9.50 4.84 11.79
C PRO A 9 7.99 4.57 11.89
N ILE A 10 7.61 3.51 12.60
CA ILE A 10 6.19 3.24 12.90
C ILE A 10 5.63 4.44 13.71
N ARG A 11 4.36 4.81 13.43
CA ARG A 11 3.68 5.96 14.08
C ARG A 11 4.34 7.33 13.86
N SER A 12 5.20 7.48 12.85
CA SER A 12 5.78 8.78 12.47
C SER A 12 4.83 9.71 11.68
N GLY A 13 3.52 9.41 11.63
CA GLY A 13 2.53 10.22 10.91
C GLY A 13 2.47 10.05 9.39
N LYS A 14 3.21 9.11 8.79
CA LYS A 14 3.23 8.86 7.32
C LYS A 14 1.83 8.75 6.70
N THR A 15 1.01 7.84 7.20
CA THR A 15 -0.35 7.62 6.66
C THR A 15 -1.24 8.84 6.86
N THR A 16 -1.10 9.56 7.98
CA THR A 16 -1.84 10.81 8.21
C THR A 16 -1.44 11.89 7.20
N ARG A 17 -0.14 12.02 6.92
CA ARG A 17 0.41 12.95 5.93
C ARG A 17 -0.10 12.61 4.52
N LEU A 18 -0.01 11.34 4.12
CA LEU A 18 -0.53 10.88 2.84
C LEU A 18 -2.03 11.08 2.69
N ARG A 19 -2.81 10.85 3.76
CA ARG A 19 -4.25 11.11 3.73
C ARG A 19 -4.58 12.58 3.47
N ARG A 20 -3.84 13.51 4.09
CA ARG A 20 -4.03 14.96 3.86
C ARG A 20 -3.66 15.35 2.43
N TRP A 21 -2.52 14.87 1.94
CA TRP A 21 -2.09 15.10 0.56
C TRP A 21 -3.10 14.53 -0.45
N ALA A 22 -3.54 13.28 -0.27
CA ALA A 22 -4.49 12.62 -1.15
C ALA A 22 -5.85 13.35 -1.21
N ALA A 23 -6.29 13.98 -0.12
CA ALA A 23 -7.54 14.73 -0.11
C ALA A 23 -7.52 15.97 -1.03
N GLY A 24 -6.34 16.52 -1.33
CA GLY A 24 -6.15 17.64 -2.26
C GLY A 24 -5.58 17.23 -3.61
N CYS A 25 -5.29 15.94 -3.83
CA CYS A 25 -4.68 15.44 -5.05
C CYS A 25 -5.76 14.96 -6.02
N PRO A 26 -6.00 15.65 -7.15
CA PRO A 26 -6.89 15.12 -8.18
C PRO A 26 -6.31 13.83 -8.76
N ASN A 27 -7.18 12.96 -9.28
CA ASN A 27 -6.76 11.75 -9.98
C ASN A 27 -5.92 10.78 -9.13
N VAL A 28 -6.11 10.78 -7.80
CA VAL A 28 -5.50 9.85 -6.87
C VAL A 28 -6.39 8.63 -6.64
N GLY A 29 -5.78 7.45 -6.59
CA GLY A 29 -6.42 6.20 -6.23
C GLY A 29 -5.49 5.31 -5.42
N GLY A 30 -5.96 4.11 -5.10
CA GLY A 30 -5.20 3.11 -4.36
C GLY A 30 -5.59 3.04 -2.89
N LEU A 31 -4.65 2.65 -2.04
CA LEU A 31 -4.92 2.29 -0.65
C LEU A 31 -4.06 3.04 0.35
N LEU A 32 -4.73 3.45 1.43
CA LEU A 32 -4.10 3.78 2.70
C LEU A 32 -4.29 2.64 3.70
N MET A 33 -3.39 2.53 4.69
CA MET A 33 -3.62 1.64 5.85
C MET A 33 -3.56 2.40 7.18
N PRO A 34 -4.56 3.24 7.50
CA PRO A 34 -4.56 4.01 8.73
C PRO A 34 -4.70 3.11 9.95
N THR A 35 -4.30 3.66 11.09
CA THR A 35 -4.58 3.08 12.40
C THR A 35 -5.59 3.98 13.11
N ASP A 36 -6.68 3.39 13.60
CA ASP A 36 -7.72 4.14 14.31
C ASP A 36 -7.31 4.49 15.76
N ALA A 37 -8.21 5.19 16.47
CA ALA A 37 -8.01 5.58 17.86
C ALA A 37 -7.85 4.39 18.83
N HIS A 38 -8.30 3.21 18.45
CA HIS A 38 -8.17 1.97 19.23
C HIS A 38 -6.93 1.16 18.85
N GLY A 39 -6.10 1.65 17.94
CA GLY A 39 -4.90 0.96 17.48
C GLY A 39 -5.16 -0.11 16.42
N GLN A 40 -6.36 -0.19 15.86
CA GLN A 40 -6.71 -1.16 14.83
C GLN A 40 -6.37 -0.62 13.43
N ARG A 41 -5.83 -1.50 12.59
CA ARG A 41 -5.51 -1.18 11.20
C ARG A 41 -6.69 -1.51 10.30
N HIS A 42 -7.00 -0.60 9.40
CA HIS A 42 -7.96 -0.81 8.32
C HIS A 42 -7.30 -0.43 7.00
N PHE A 43 -7.72 -1.07 5.92
CA PHE A 43 -7.47 -0.56 4.59
C PHE A 43 -8.52 0.48 4.26
N LEU A 44 -8.12 1.56 3.60
CA LEU A 44 -8.98 2.63 3.11
C LEU A 44 -8.74 2.79 1.62
N ASP A 45 -9.78 2.59 0.82
CA ASP A 45 -9.77 2.89 -0.62
C ASP A 45 -9.89 4.40 -0.85
N LEU A 46 -8.92 4.98 -1.53
CA LEU A 46 -8.89 6.40 -1.87
C LEU A 46 -9.92 6.79 -2.93
N GLY A 47 -10.35 5.84 -3.78
CA GLY A 47 -11.33 6.12 -4.82
C GLY A 47 -12.77 6.15 -4.28
N SER A 48 -13.15 5.13 -3.50
CA SER A 48 -14.52 5.01 -2.96
C SER A 48 -14.71 5.53 -1.54
N GLY A 49 -13.63 5.70 -0.77
CA GLY A 49 -13.68 5.98 0.66
C GLY A 49 -14.06 4.78 1.54
N LEU A 50 -14.28 3.60 0.96
CA LEU A 50 -14.62 2.38 1.69
C LEU A 50 -13.46 1.93 2.58
N GLN A 51 -13.81 1.40 3.76
CA GLN A 51 -12.85 0.90 4.73
C GLN A 51 -13.09 -0.57 5.04
N TRP A 52 -12.00 -1.32 5.22
CA TRP A 52 -12.05 -2.74 5.56
C TRP A 52 -11.06 -3.08 6.69
N PRO A 53 -11.48 -3.72 7.79
CA PRO A 53 -10.57 -4.11 8.88
C PRO A 53 -9.47 -5.07 8.38
N ALA A 54 -8.19 -4.71 8.61
CA ALA A 54 -7.07 -5.53 8.15
C ALA A 54 -6.79 -6.71 9.10
N ALA A 55 -7.11 -6.56 10.38
CA ALA A 55 -6.88 -7.58 11.40
C ALA A 55 -7.79 -8.80 11.21
N ALA A 56 -7.27 -9.99 11.51
CA ALA A 56 -8.08 -11.20 11.59
C ALA A 56 -8.98 -11.13 12.84
N ARG A 57 -10.22 -11.63 12.71
CA ARG A 57 -11.13 -11.78 13.86
C ARG A 57 -10.62 -12.89 14.81
N PRO A 58 -10.97 -12.84 16.11
CA PRO A 58 -10.69 -13.95 17.02
C PRO A 58 -11.23 -15.28 16.45
N GLY A 59 -10.42 -16.34 16.49
CA GLY A 59 -10.78 -17.66 15.95
C GLY A 59 -10.72 -17.78 14.41
N GLN A 60 -10.45 -16.70 13.67
CA GLN A 60 -10.34 -16.76 12.22
C GLN A 60 -9.10 -17.58 11.78
N TRP A 61 -9.30 -18.45 10.80
CA TRP A 61 -8.26 -19.20 10.09
C TRP A 61 -8.66 -19.38 8.62
N PRO A 62 -7.74 -19.33 7.64
CA PRO A 62 -6.31 -19.03 7.79
C PRO A 62 -6.05 -17.55 8.14
N VAL A 63 -4.84 -17.25 8.60
CA VAL A 63 -4.36 -15.88 8.87
C VAL A 63 -2.98 -15.64 8.28
N GLN A 64 -2.68 -14.39 7.95
CA GLN A 64 -1.31 -13.97 7.63
C GLN A 64 -0.67 -13.35 8.88
N GLN A 65 0.46 -13.87 9.33
CA GLN A 65 1.08 -13.45 10.59
C GLN A 65 2.43 -12.73 10.39
N VAL A 66 2.63 -11.65 11.13
CA VAL A 66 3.91 -10.92 11.28
C VAL A 66 4.12 -10.60 12.74
N GLY A 67 5.08 -11.28 13.38
CA GLY A 67 5.26 -11.18 14.83
C GLY A 67 3.95 -11.47 15.56
N ARG A 68 3.46 -10.50 16.35
CA ARG A 68 2.18 -10.60 17.07
C ARG A 68 0.93 -10.26 16.24
N PHE A 69 1.08 -9.68 15.06
CA PHE A 69 -0.05 -9.22 14.26
C PHE A 69 -0.60 -10.35 13.41
N ARG A 70 -1.92 -10.53 13.45
CA ARG A 70 -2.67 -11.50 12.65
C ARG A 70 -3.59 -10.74 11.71
N PHE A 71 -3.41 -10.94 10.41
CA PHE A 71 -4.16 -10.26 9.37
C PHE A 71 -5.11 -11.21 8.66
N SER A 72 -6.26 -10.67 8.25
CA SER A 72 -7.27 -11.39 7.50
C SER A 72 -6.84 -11.57 6.04
N PRO A 73 -6.75 -12.81 5.52
CA PRO A 73 -6.48 -13.03 4.10
C PRO A 73 -7.55 -12.41 3.19
N THR A 74 -8.82 -12.41 3.62
CA THR A 74 -9.91 -11.80 2.84
C THR A 74 -9.78 -10.29 2.77
N ALA A 75 -9.27 -9.64 3.82
CA ALA A 75 -8.99 -8.20 3.80
C ALA A 75 -7.88 -7.87 2.81
N PHE A 76 -6.83 -8.68 2.75
CA PHE A 76 -5.79 -8.53 1.73
C PHE A 76 -6.29 -8.84 0.32
N ASN A 77 -7.19 -9.81 0.13
CA ASN A 77 -7.78 -10.06 -1.18
C ASN A 77 -8.58 -8.84 -1.67
N TRP A 78 -9.40 -8.26 -0.80
CA TRP A 78 -10.11 -7.01 -1.08
C TRP A 78 -9.12 -5.88 -1.43
N ALA A 79 -8.09 -5.69 -0.59
CA ALA A 79 -7.08 -4.65 -0.81
C ALA A 79 -6.32 -4.83 -2.14
N ASN A 80 -5.92 -6.05 -2.48
CA ASN A 80 -5.29 -6.34 -3.77
C ASN A 80 -6.23 -6.07 -4.95
N ALA A 81 -7.53 -6.34 -4.82
CA ALA A 81 -8.52 -6.05 -5.85
C ALA A 81 -8.69 -4.53 -6.05
N VAL A 82 -8.77 -3.76 -4.96
CA VAL A 82 -8.82 -2.28 -5.01
C VAL A 82 -7.59 -1.73 -5.74
N LEU A 83 -6.38 -2.17 -5.37
CA LEU A 83 -5.16 -1.70 -6.02
C LEU A 83 -5.10 -2.04 -7.50
N ARG A 84 -5.53 -3.24 -7.90
CA ARG A 84 -5.59 -3.63 -9.32
C ARG A 84 -6.58 -2.78 -10.10
N GLY A 85 -7.78 -2.57 -9.55
CA GLY A 85 -8.80 -1.72 -10.16
C GLY A 85 -8.28 -0.30 -10.36
N ALA A 86 -7.74 0.31 -9.29
CA ALA A 86 -7.18 1.66 -9.34
C ALA A 86 -6.01 1.77 -10.33
N ALA A 87 -5.14 0.75 -10.43
CA ALA A 87 -4.02 0.74 -11.37
C ALA A 87 -4.47 0.72 -12.85
N THR A 88 -5.65 0.17 -13.14
CA THR A 88 -6.19 0.07 -14.51
C THR A 88 -7.13 1.20 -14.88
N GLU A 89 -7.57 2.00 -13.92
CA GLU A 89 -8.50 3.11 -14.12
C GLU A 89 -7.81 4.27 -14.87
N PRO A 90 -8.24 4.62 -16.09
CA PRO A 90 -7.61 5.69 -16.86
C PRO A 90 -7.56 7.04 -16.16
N ALA A 91 -8.53 7.34 -15.30
CA ALA A 91 -8.58 8.59 -14.56
C ALA A 91 -7.61 8.64 -13.37
N VAL A 92 -6.96 7.54 -12.99
CA VAL A 92 -5.99 7.49 -11.89
C VAL A 92 -4.58 7.72 -12.43
N GLN A 93 -4.00 8.88 -12.06
CA GLN A 93 -2.62 9.22 -12.37
C GLN A 93 -1.68 8.93 -11.20
N TRP A 94 -2.19 9.04 -9.97
CA TRP A 94 -1.45 8.78 -8.74
C TRP A 94 -2.00 7.54 -8.05
N LEU A 95 -1.18 6.50 -7.93
CA LEU A 95 -1.53 5.28 -7.20
C LEU A 95 -0.79 5.23 -5.87
N VAL A 96 -1.51 5.12 -4.76
CA VAL A 96 -0.92 4.98 -3.42
C VAL A 96 -0.96 3.53 -2.96
N VAL A 97 0.16 3.05 -2.41
CA VAL A 97 0.26 1.74 -1.78
C VAL A 97 0.89 1.89 -0.39
N ASP A 98 0.04 1.86 0.64
CA ASP A 98 0.41 1.93 2.07
C ASP A 98 -0.03 0.64 2.78
N GLU A 99 0.83 -0.22 3.31
CA GLU A 99 2.30 -0.17 3.49
C GLU A 99 2.94 -1.46 2.94
N ILE A 100 4.15 -1.36 2.36
CA ILE A 100 4.98 -2.51 2.01
C ILE A 100 5.90 -2.87 3.18
N GLY A 101 5.84 -4.13 3.61
CA GLY A 101 6.62 -4.63 4.72
C GLY A 101 6.98 -6.12 4.63
N PRO A 102 7.14 -6.80 5.78
CA PRO A 102 7.60 -8.19 5.82
C PRO A 102 6.66 -9.22 5.16
N LEU A 103 5.36 -8.92 5.00
CA LEU A 103 4.47 -9.81 4.25
C LEU A 103 4.77 -9.72 2.77
N GLU A 104 4.89 -8.50 2.27
CA GLU A 104 5.07 -8.22 0.85
C GLU A 104 6.42 -8.75 0.35
N LEU A 105 7.47 -8.66 1.16
CA LEU A 105 8.77 -9.26 0.84
C LEU A 105 8.69 -10.79 0.68
N ARG A 106 7.75 -11.45 1.39
CA ARG A 106 7.47 -12.90 1.27
C ARG A 106 6.48 -13.23 0.15
N GLY A 107 6.07 -12.26 -0.66
CA GLY A 107 5.05 -12.45 -1.70
C GLY A 107 3.61 -12.51 -1.18
N LEU A 108 3.39 -12.16 0.09
CA LEU A 108 2.07 -12.10 0.73
C LEU A 108 1.56 -10.66 0.83
N GLY A 109 0.46 -10.45 1.54
CA GLY A 109 -0.11 -9.11 1.76
C GLY A 109 -0.46 -8.40 0.46
N LEU A 110 0.07 -7.19 0.23
CA LEU A 110 -0.15 -6.39 -0.99
C LEU A 110 0.80 -6.71 -2.16
N ALA A 111 1.76 -7.63 -1.97
CA ALA A 111 2.72 -7.98 -3.02
C ALA A 111 2.08 -8.50 -4.31
N PRO A 112 0.97 -9.27 -4.30
CA PRO A 112 0.35 -9.73 -5.53
C PRO A 112 -0.08 -8.56 -6.44
N ALA A 113 -0.72 -7.53 -5.90
CA ALA A 113 -1.14 -6.36 -6.66
C ALA A 113 0.06 -5.50 -7.08
N LEU A 114 1.02 -5.25 -6.18
CA LEU A 114 2.23 -4.49 -6.52
C LEU A 114 3.04 -5.18 -7.64
N THR A 115 3.22 -6.50 -7.56
CA THR A 115 3.94 -7.26 -8.59
C THR A 115 3.21 -7.17 -9.94
N ALA A 116 1.88 -7.30 -9.94
CA ALA A 116 1.09 -7.19 -11.16
C ALA A 116 1.13 -5.78 -11.76
N LEU A 117 1.05 -4.73 -10.93
CA LEU A 117 1.21 -3.34 -11.34
C LEU A 117 2.56 -3.13 -12.04
N LEU A 118 3.67 -3.55 -11.43
CA LEU A 118 5.00 -3.33 -11.98
C LEU A 118 5.28 -4.10 -13.29
N ALA A 119 4.49 -5.13 -13.58
CA ALA A 119 4.55 -5.89 -14.83
C ALA A 119 3.50 -5.44 -15.87
N ALA A 120 2.62 -4.48 -15.54
CA ALA A 120 1.54 -4.09 -16.41
C ALA A 120 2.03 -3.28 -17.62
N PRO A 121 1.39 -3.44 -18.80
CA PRO A 121 1.76 -2.68 -20.00
C PRO A 121 1.38 -1.20 -19.90
N ARG A 122 0.32 -0.90 -19.12
CA ARG A 122 -0.12 0.45 -18.79
C ARG A 122 0.12 0.67 -17.30
N LEU A 123 0.76 1.78 -16.98
CA LEU A 123 1.14 2.17 -15.64
C LEU A 123 0.53 3.54 -15.31
N PRO A 124 0.20 3.81 -14.03
CA PRO A 124 -0.06 5.17 -13.59
C PRO A 124 1.19 6.04 -13.80
N GLU A 125 1.00 7.36 -13.87
CA GLU A 125 2.10 8.31 -14.01
C GLU A 125 2.98 8.31 -12.76
N HIS A 126 2.36 8.19 -11.59
CA HIS A 126 3.01 8.22 -10.29
C HIS A 126 2.57 7.08 -9.38
N LEU A 127 3.54 6.45 -8.72
CA LEU A 127 3.33 5.45 -7.68
C LEU A 127 3.90 5.96 -6.36
N VAL A 128 3.05 6.18 -5.35
CA VAL A 128 3.48 6.49 -3.99
C VAL A 128 3.59 5.19 -3.21
N LEU A 129 4.81 4.83 -2.83
CA LEU A 129 5.10 3.57 -2.14
C LEU A 129 5.53 3.84 -0.69
N VAL A 130 4.72 3.43 0.26
CA VAL A 130 5.10 3.49 1.68
C VAL A 130 5.87 2.24 2.04
N VAL A 131 7.10 2.41 2.51
CA VAL A 131 7.97 1.30 2.89
C VAL A 131 8.42 1.47 4.34
N ARG A 132 8.44 0.39 5.12
CA ARG A 132 8.99 0.46 6.50
C ARG A 132 10.47 0.87 6.48
N ALA A 133 10.87 1.73 7.43
CA ALA A 133 12.20 2.36 7.52
C ALA A 133 13.40 1.44 7.29
N GLY A 134 13.35 0.19 7.77
CA GLY A 134 14.46 -0.77 7.63
C GLY A 134 14.35 -1.73 6.45
N LEU A 135 13.35 -1.57 5.56
CA LEU A 135 13.07 -2.52 4.47
C LEU A 135 13.22 -1.91 3.08
N VAL A 136 13.68 -0.66 2.97
CA VAL A 136 13.77 0.06 1.69
C VAL A 136 14.65 -0.69 0.69
N GLU A 137 15.86 -1.09 1.10
CA GLU A 137 16.79 -1.84 0.24
C GLU A 137 16.22 -3.20 -0.17
N ALA A 138 15.66 -3.96 0.78
CA ALA A 138 15.04 -5.24 0.48
C ALA A 138 13.86 -5.11 -0.51
N VAL A 139 13.03 -4.08 -0.35
CA VAL A 139 11.93 -3.77 -1.27
C VAL A 139 12.46 -3.36 -2.64
N TRP A 140 13.52 -2.56 -2.67
CA TRP A 140 14.18 -2.13 -3.90
C TRP A 140 14.62 -3.33 -4.75
N HIS A 141 15.29 -4.31 -4.14
CA HIS A 141 15.72 -5.52 -4.83
C HIS A 141 14.55 -6.44 -5.17
N ARG A 142 13.65 -6.71 -4.22
CA ARG A 142 12.54 -7.66 -4.39
C ARG A 142 11.59 -7.28 -5.51
N PHE A 143 11.34 -5.98 -5.70
CA PHE A 143 10.44 -5.45 -6.71
C PHE A 143 11.17 -4.79 -7.89
N GLN A 144 12.50 -4.93 -7.95
CA GLN A 144 13.35 -4.42 -9.04
C GLN A 144 13.16 -2.92 -9.30
N LEU A 145 13.07 -2.11 -8.24
CA LEU A 145 12.68 -0.71 -8.33
C LEU A 145 13.66 0.17 -9.14
N ALA A 146 14.89 -0.30 -9.36
CA ALA A 146 15.90 0.35 -10.20
C ALA A 146 15.46 0.61 -11.66
N ARG A 147 14.40 -0.06 -12.13
CA ARG A 147 13.85 0.15 -13.48
C ARG A 147 13.07 1.46 -13.63
N TRP A 148 12.75 2.14 -12.54
CA TRP A 148 11.97 3.38 -12.54
C TRP A 148 12.73 4.52 -11.88
N SER A 149 12.41 5.75 -12.28
CA SER A 149 12.86 6.94 -11.56
C SER A 149 12.22 6.94 -10.17
N CYS A 150 13.05 6.85 -9.13
CA CYS A 150 12.61 6.81 -7.74
C CYS A 150 13.08 8.07 -7.03
N VAL A 151 12.14 8.79 -6.40
CA VAL A 151 12.39 10.03 -5.66
C VAL A 151 11.78 9.94 -4.26
N PRO A 152 12.30 10.67 -3.26
CA PRO A 152 11.63 10.78 -1.96
C PRO A 152 10.26 11.45 -2.11
N PHE A 153 9.24 10.92 -1.44
CA PHE A 153 7.91 11.54 -1.44
C PHE A 153 7.93 12.91 -0.73
N ARG A 154 7.52 13.95 -1.47
CA ARG A 154 7.35 15.33 -0.99
C ARG A 154 5.88 15.71 -1.18
N GLU A 155 5.33 16.39 -0.19
CA GLU A 155 3.93 16.85 -0.22
C GLU A 155 3.81 18.19 -0.92
#